data_AF-A0A352C7E8-F1
#
_entry.id   AF-A0A352C7E8-F1
#
_cell.length_a   1.000
_cell.length_b   1.000
_cell.length_c   1.000
_cell.angle_alpha   90.00
_cell.angle_beta   90.00
_cell.angle_gamma   90.00
#
_symmetry.space_group_name_H-M   'P 1'
#
loop_
_entity.id
_entity.type
_entity.pdbx_description
1 polymer ?
#
loop_
_entity_poly.entity_id
_entity_poly.type
_entity_poly.pdbx_seq_one_letter_code
_entity_poly.pdbx_strand_id
1 'polypeptide(L)'
;MNKYDGMVEVVGAPIIVNKKGEILFVKSHKWGDKYIIPGGHAEAGETIFETAAREGEEETGLKLKPLYCINIGELIYNPEFAWMDPKEVLEQKLNFSDGIEKSVYNFINGIKFNIESSNFKK
;
A
#
# COMPACT_ATOMS: atom_id res chain seq x y z
N MET A 1 9.84 -1.13 17.47
CA MET A 1 9.84 -0.02 16.50
C MET A 1 9.77 -0.61 15.12
N ASN A 2 8.70 -0.30 14.38
CA ASN A 2 8.60 -0.70 12.98
C ASN A 2 9.68 0.08 12.20
N LYS A 3 10.21 -0.48 11.11
CA LYS A 3 11.27 0.14 10.30
C LYS A 3 10.93 1.57 9.84
N TYR A 4 9.64 1.91 9.81
CA TYR A 4 9.10 3.19 9.33
C TYR A 4 8.59 4.10 10.44
N ASP A 5 8.79 3.77 11.72
CA ASP A 5 8.42 4.68 12.81
C ASP A 5 9.16 6.02 12.65
N GLY A 6 8.39 7.07 12.36
CA GLY A 6 8.90 8.42 12.13
C GLY A 6 9.45 8.70 10.73
N MET A 7 9.23 7.82 9.75
CA MET A 7 9.68 8.03 8.37
C MET A 7 8.56 8.59 7.47
N VAL A 8 8.95 9.43 6.51
CA VAL A 8 8.07 9.90 5.44
C VAL A 8 8.02 8.84 4.35
N GLU A 9 6.83 8.37 4.03
CA GLU A 9 6.61 7.52 2.86
C GLU A 9 6.21 8.38 1.65
N VAL A 10 6.78 8.05 0.49
CA VAL A 10 6.46 8.70 -0.79
C VAL A 10 5.81 7.64 -1.67
N VAL A 11 4.67 7.99 -2.30
CA VAL A 11 3.88 7.08 -3.13
C VAL A 11 3.67 7.70 -4.51
N GLY A 12 3.92 6.93 -5.56
CA GLY A 12 3.62 7.30 -6.94
C GLY A 12 2.40 6.52 -7.45
N ALA A 13 1.44 7.22 -8.07
CA ALA A 13 0.22 6.64 -8.60
C ALA A 13 -0.10 7.22 -9.99
N PRO A 14 -0.24 6.41 -11.06
CA PRO A 14 -0.63 6.90 -12.36
C PRO A 14 -2.15 7.00 -12.50
N ILE A 15 -2.64 8.16 -12.96
CA ILE A 15 -3.98 8.25 -13.54
C ILE A 15 -3.90 7.79 -15.00
N ILE A 16 -4.44 6.61 -15.27
CA ILE A 16 -4.44 6.01 -16.60
C ILE A 16 -5.77 6.34 -17.27
N VAL A 17 -5.72 7.08 -18.38
CA VAL A 17 -6.89 7.52 -19.13
C VAL A 17 -6.87 6.90 -20.53
N ASN A 18 -7.98 6.28 -20.93
CA ASN A 18 -8.10 5.73 -22.28
C ASN A 18 -8.52 6.81 -23.31
N LYS A 19 -8.60 6.42 -24.59
CA LYS A 19 -8.98 7.36 -25.68
C LYS A 19 -10.39 7.95 -25.57
N LYS A 20 -11.26 7.38 -24.74
CA LYS A 20 -12.62 7.88 -24.49
C LYS A 20 -12.69 8.84 -23.29
N GLY A 21 -11.57 9.07 -22.59
CA GLY A 21 -11.55 9.88 -21.38
C GLY A 21 -11.94 9.12 -20.11
N GLU A 22 -12.02 7.78 -20.15
CA GLU A 22 -12.35 6.96 -18.99
C GLU A 22 -11.08 6.67 -18.17
N ILE A 23 -11.19 6.67 -16.84
CA ILE A 23 -10.10 6.38 -15.91
C ILE A 23 -10.12 4.90 -15.51
N LEU A 24 -8.96 4.26 -15.52
CA LEU A 24 -8.80 2.89 -15.02
C LEU A 24 -8.71 2.88 -13.49
N PHE A 25 -9.52 2.03 -12.86
CA PHE A 25 -9.40 1.68 -11.45
C PHE A 25 -9.13 0.18 -11.31
N VAL A 26 -8.36 -0.18 -10.28
CA VAL A 26 -8.10 -1.58 -9.90
C VAL A 26 -8.88 -1.90 -8.63
N LYS A 27 -9.40 -3.12 -8.53
CA LYS A 27 -10.08 -3.58 -7.32
C LYS A 27 -9.02 -4.08 -6.33
N SER A 28 -8.88 -3.42 -5.19
CA SER A 28 -7.87 -3.77 -4.20
C SER A 28 -8.44 -4.66 -3.10
N HIS A 29 -7.94 -5.89 -3.02
CA HIS A 29 -8.25 -6.81 -1.92
C HIS A 29 -7.67 -6.34 -0.57
N LYS A 30 -6.63 -5.51 -0.59
CA LYS A 30 -6.02 -4.94 0.62
C LYS A 30 -6.89 -3.85 1.25
N TRP A 31 -7.67 -3.14 0.45
CA TRP A 31 -8.51 -2.02 0.89
C TRP A 31 -10.00 -2.38 0.92
N GLY A 32 -10.31 -3.62 1.32
CA GLY A 32 -11.70 -4.07 1.48
C GLY A 32 -12.47 -4.07 0.16
N ASP A 33 -11.83 -4.56 -0.92
CA ASP A 33 -12.45 -4.70 -2.24
C ASP A 33 -12.88 -3.37 -2.90
N LYS A 34 -12.35 -2.25 -2.41
CA LYS A 34 -12.57 -0.92 -3.01
C LYS A 34 -11.83 -0.78 -4.34
N TYR A 35 -12.40 0.03 -5.23
CA TYR A 35 -11.72 0.49 -6.44
C TYR A 35 -10.76 1.62 -6.09
N ILE A 36 -9.50 1.45 -6.47
CA ILE A 36 -8.44 2.42 -6.24
C ILE A 36 -7.73 2.76 -7.55
N ILE A 37 -7.04 3.89 -7.57
CA ILE A 37 -6.03 4.16 -8.58
C ILE A 37 -4.82 3.25 -8.27
N PRO A 38 -4.22 2.59 -9.26
CA PRO A 38 -3.02 1.81 -9.03
C PRO A 38 -1.88 2.68 -8.47
N GLY A 39 -0.97 2.09 -7.71
CA GLY A 39 0.16 2.84 -7.16
C GLY A 39 0.76 2.25 -5.91
N GLY A 40 1.96 2.72 -5.57
CA GLY A 40 2.72 2.17 -4.47
C GLY A 40 3.92 3.03 -4.10
N HIS A 41 4.72 2.50 -3.18
CA HIS A 41 5.84 3.21 -2.57
C HIS A 41 6.96 3.45 -3.57
N ALA A 42 7.56 4.63 -3.51
CA ALA A 42 8.80 4.91 -4.22
C ALA A 42 9.93 4.02 -3.69
N GLU A 43 10.70 3.43 -4.59
CA GLU A 43 11.95 2.74 -4.26
C GLU A 43 13.12 3.74 -4.24
N ALA A 44 14.21 3.34 -3.58
CA ALA A 44 15.40 4.19 -3.48
C ALA A 44 15.99 4.50 -4.86
N GLY A 45 16.06 5.78 -5.21
CA GLY A 45 16.62 6.25 -6.48
C GLY A 45 15.58 6.44 -7.58
N GLU A 46 14.32 6.11 -7.36
CA GLU A 46 13.24 6.41 -8.30
C GLU A 46 12.80 7.87 -8.19
N THR A 47 12.51 8.48 -9.34
CA THR A 47 11.66 9.65 -9.42
C THR A 47 10.19 9.27 -9.27
N ILE A 48 9.33 10.22 -8.89
CA ILE A 48 7.89 9.96 -8.74
C ILE A 48 7.24 9.43 -10.03
N PHE A 49 7.75 9.84 -11.20
CA PHE A 49 7.27 9.34 -12.49
C PHE A 49 7.74 7.91 -12.76
N GLU A 50 8.96 7.55 -12.40
CA GLU A 50 9.43 6.18 -12.51
C GLU A 50 8.63 5.25 -11.59
N THR A 51 8.41 5.64 -10.33
CA THR A 51 7.56 4.90 -9.39
C THR A 51 6.15 4.71 -9.94
N ALA A 52 5.50 5.80 -10.39
CA ALA A 52 4.14 5.70 -10.94
C ALA A 52 4.07 4.82 -12.20
N ALA A 53 5.10 4.84 -13.06
CA ALA A 53 5.15 3.98 -14.23
C ALA A 53 5.32 2.50 -13.85
N ARG A 54 6.25 2.20 -12.94
CA ARG A 54 6.54 0.84 -12.46
C ARG A 54 5.33 0.23 -11.75
N GLU A 55 4.80 0.90 -10.74
CA GLU A 55 3.65 0.42 -9.95
C GLU A 55 2.41 0.22 -10.85
N GLY A 56 2.18 1.15 -11.79
CA GLY A 56 1.11 0.98 -12.77
C GLY A 56 1.29 -0.24 -13.66
N GLU A 57 2.51 -0.53 -14.12
CA GLU A 57 2.81 -1.73 -14.91
C GLU A 57 2.67 -3.01 -14.08
N GLU A 58 3.12 -3.01 -12.82
CA GLU A 58 3.00 -4.16 -11.91
C GLU A 58 1.54 -4.53 -11.61
N GLU A 59 0.68 -3.53 -11.34
CA GLU A 59 -0.71 -3.77 -10.94
C GLU A 59 -1.68 -3.94 -12.13
N THR A 60 -1.32 -3.45 -13.32
CA THR A 60 -2.22 -3.46 -14.49
C THR A 60 -1.69 -4.22 -15.71
N GLY A 61 -0.38 -4.50 -15.76
CA GLY A 61 0.30 -5.07 -16.92
C GLY A 61 0.47 -4.10 -18.10
N LEU A 62 0.14 -2.82 -17.94
CA LEU A 62 0.25 -1.81 -18.99
C LEU A 62 1.60 -1.11 -18.94
N LYS A 63 2.29 -1.00 -20.08
CA LYS A 63 3.49 -0.16 -20.19
C LYS A 63 3.10 1.31 -20.22
N LEU A 64 3.50 2.06 -19.21
CA LEU A 64 3.11 3.46 -19.03
C LEU A 64 4.26 4.42 -19.32
N LYS A 65 3.90 5.60 -19.82
CA LYS A 65 4.80 6.75 -19.91
C LYS A 65 4.08 7.96 -19.29
N PRO A 66 4.32 8.28 -18.01
CA PRO A 66 3.75 9.47 -17.37
C PRO A 66 4.13 10.73 -18.15
N LEU A 67 3.19 11.66 -18.30
CA LEU A 67 3.38 12.88 -19.08
C LEU A 67 3.57 14.11 -18.19
N TYR A 68 2.78 14.22 -17.13
CA TYR A 68 2.80 15.33 -16.19
C TYR A 68 2.14 14.93 -14.86
N CYS A 69 2.45 15.66 -13.80
CA CYS A 69 1.83 15.51 -12.49
C CYS A 69 0.58 16.40 -12.40
N ILE A 70 -0.55 15.84 -11.94
CA ILE A 70 -1.81 16.58 -11.76
C ILE A 70 -2.16 16.84 -10.29
N ASN A 71 -1.51 16.15 -9.36
CA ASN A 71 -1.77 16.28 -7.93
C ASN A 71 -0.54 15.88 -7.10
N ILE A 72 -0.32 16.62 -6.02
CA ILE A 72 0.57 16.28 -4.91
C ILE A 72 -0.25 16.51 -3.65
N GLY A 73 -0.21 15.56 -2.72
CA GLY A 73 -0.95 15.62 -1.47
C GLY A 73 -0.22 14.91 -0.36
N GLU A 74 -0.67 15.14 0.87
CA GLU A 74 -0.10 14.56 2.08
C GLU A 74 -1.19 13.78 2.83
N LEU A 75 -0.84 12.61 3.38
CA LEU A 75 -1.70 11.87 4.30
C LEU A 75 -1.09 11.93 5.71
N ILE A 76 -1.30 13.05 6.39
CA ILE A 76 -0.78 13.30 7.74
C ILE A 76 -1.88 13.03 8.76
N TYR A 77 -1.61 12.16 9.75
CA TYR A 77 -2.54 11.82 10.84
C TYR A 77 -3.96 11.43 10.35
N ASN A 78 -4.05 10.66 9.27
CA ASN A 78 -5.35 10.19 8.78
C ASN A 78 -6.08 9.43 9.91
N PRO A 79 -7.33 9.78 10.28
CA PRO A 79 -8.07 9.10 11.35
C PRO A 79 -8.30 7.60 11.07
N GLU A 80 -8.14 7.15 9.82
CA GLU A 80 -8.13 5.72 9.48
C GLU A 80 -6.84 4.99 9.94
N PHE A 81 -5.77 5.72 10.28
CA PHE A 81 -4.55 5.15 10.87
C PHE A 81 -4.70 5.06 12.39
N ALA A 82 -4.83 3.83 12.90
CA ALA A 82 -4.96 3.56 14.32
C ALA A 82 -3.80 2.70 14.84
N TRP A 83 -3.23 3.11 15.97
CA TRP A 83 -2.42 2.23 16.81
C TRP A 83 -3.35 1.44 17.71
N MET A 84 -3.22 0.11 17.71
CA MET A 84 -4.05 -0.78 18.53
C MET A 84 -3.18 -1.77 19.29
N ASP A 85 -3.59 -2.12 20.51
CA ASP A 85 -2.95 -3.23 21.23
C ASP A 85 -3.27 -4.55 20.51
N PRO A 86 -2.27 -5.42 20.24
CA PRO A 86 -2.51 -6.69 19.55
C PRO A 86 -3.56 -7.59 20.22
N LYS A 87 -3.71 -7.55 21.55
CA LYS A 87 -4.73 -8.32 22.27
C LYS A 87 -6.12 -7.74 22.01
N GLU A 88 -6.24 -6.42 22.00
CA GLU A 88 -7.49 -5.74 21.66
C GLU A 88 -7.94 -6.05 20.23
N VAL A 89 -7.00 -6.20 19.28
CA VAL A 89 -7.31 -6.59 17.89
C VAL A 89 -7.99 -7.97 17.81
N LEU A 90 -7.60 -8.92 18.67
CA LEU A 90 -8.22 -10.25 18.71
C LEU A 90 -9.56 -10.27 19.48
N GLU A 91 -9.78 -9.30 20.35
CA GLU A 91 -10.99 -9.20 21.19
C GLU A 91 -12.08 -8.34 20.56
N GLN A 92 -11.72 -7.42 19.67
CA GLN A 92 -12.66 -6.51 19.01
C GLN A 92 -13.34 -7.14 17.79
N LYS A 93 -14.64 -6.90 17.64
CA LYS A 93 -15.42 -7.22 16.41
C LYS A 93 -15.22 -6.17 15.31
N LEU A 94 -13.98 -5.73 15.10
CA LEU A 94 -13.67 -4.87 13.97
C LEU A 94 -13.62 -5.70 12.69
N ASN A 95 -14.06 -5.12 11.58
CA ASN A 95 -14.13 -5.80 10.29
C ASN A 95 -12.76 -5.76 9.60
N PHE A 96 -11.80 -6.50 10.13
CA PHE A 96 -10.47 -6.62 9.55
C PHE A 96 -10.51 -7.44 8.24
N SER A 97 -9.56 -7.19 7.34
CA SER A 97 -9.38 -8.04 6.16
C SER A 97 -8.93 -9.44 6.56
N ASP A 98 -9.32 -10.44 5.76
CA ASP A 98 -8.97 -11.85 5.99
C ASP A 98 -7.45 -12.04 6.21
N GLY A 99 -7.08 -12.75 7.27
CA GLY A 99 -5.69 -13.06 7.62
C GLY A 99 -5.01 -12.11 8.61
N ILE A 100 -5.61 -10.96 8.93
CA ILE A 100 -5.09 -10.03 9.97
C ILE A 100 -5.09 -10.71 11.35
N GLU A 101 -6.21 -11.30 11.76
CA GLU A 101 -6.34 -11.99 13.06
C GLU A 101 -5.28 -13.09 13.23
N LYS A 102 -5.09 -13.91 12.19
CA LYS A 102 -4.07 -14.96 12.18
C LYS A 102 -2.67 -14.38 12.32
N SER A 103 -2.38 -13.27 11.63
CA SER A 103 -1.07 -12.61 11.69
C SER A 103 -0.79 -12.02 13.09
N VAL A 104 -1.79 -11.40 13.71
CA VAL A 104 -1.72 -10.85 15.07
C VAL A 104 -1.57 -11.96 16.11
N TYR A 105 -2.34 -13.04 15.99
CA TYR A 105 -2.18 -14.23 16.83
C TYR A 105 -0.76 -14.80 16.75
N ASN A 106 -0.22 -14.96 15.54
CA ASN A 106 1.13 -15.47 15.34
C ASN A 106 2.19 -14.55 15.97
N PHE A 107 2.01 -13.23 15.85
CA PHE A 107 2.88 -12.25 16.49
C PHE A 107 2.87 -12.40 18.02
N ILE A 108 1.69 -12.45 18.66
CA ILE A 108 1.55 -12.58 20.12
C ILE A 108 2.16 -13.88 20.63
N ASN A 109 1.99 -14.98 19.89
CA ASN A 109 2.48 -16.30 20.28
C ASN A 109 3.93 -16.56 19.85
N GLY A 110 4.63 -15.56 19.30
CA GLY A 110 6.01 -15.70 18.86
C GLY A 110 6.19 -16.74 17.74
N ILE A 111 5.14 -17.04 16.98
CA ILE A 111 5.16 -17.98 15.86
C ILE A 111 5.97 -17.33 14.74
N LYS A 112 7.21 -17.78 14.58
CA LYS A 112 8.10 -17.33 13.51
C LYS A 112 7.81 -18.15 12.26
N PHE A 113 7.24 -17.53 11.24
CA PHE A 113 7.47 -18.01 9.87
C PHE A 113 8.90 -17.64 9.50
N ASN A 114 9.69 -18.59 9.02
CA ASN A 114 11.01 -18.33 8.46
C ASN A 114 10.90 -17.53 7.15
N ILE A 115 10.47 -16.28 7.25
CA ILE A 115 10.65 -15.27 6.22
C ILE A 115 11.57 -14.24 6.88
N GLU A 116 12.88 -14.41 6.68
CA GLU A 116 13.83 -13.36 7.05
C GLU A 116 13.51 -12.10 6.25
N SER A 117 13.46 -10.97 6.96
CA SER A 117 13.28 -9.63 6.39
C SER A 117 14.42 -9.19 5.46
N SER A 118 15.47 -10.01 5.29
CA SER A 118 16.53 -9.82 4.31
C SER A 118 16.02 -9.84 2.86
N ASN A 119 14.82 -10.39 2.60
CA ASN A 119 14.16 -10.42 1.28
C ASN A 119 13.13 -9.31 1.02
N PHE A 120 12.92 -8.41 1.98
CA PHE A 120 12.17 -7.17 1.76
C PHE A 120 13.03 -5.98 2.21
N LYS A 121 14.09 -5.73 1.44
CA LYS A 121 14.82 -4.47 1.50
C LYS A 121 14.01 -3.42 0.73
N LYS A 122 13.04 -2.81 1.43
CA LYS A 122 12.68 -1.41 1.12
C LYS A 122 13.93 -0.53 1.25
#